data_AF-A0A929V0E7-F1
#
_entry.id   AF-A0A929V0E7-F1
#
_cell.length_a   1.000
_cell.length_b   1.000
_cell.length_c   1.000
_cell.angle_alpha   90.00
_cell.angle_beta   90.00
_cell.angle_gamma   90.00
#
_symmetry.space_group_name_H-M   'P 1'
#
loop_
_entity.id
_entity.type
_entity.pdbx_description
1 polymer ?
#
loop_
_entity_poly.entity_id
_entity_poly.type
_entity_poly.pdbx_seq_one_letter_code
_entity_poly.pdbx_strand_id
1 'polypeptide(L)'
;MTENELSEVISKYQMPEGRYLVEQEGSFGESEFFWVIKNQLTNQKYLLMNTYSHHGVEDEVEYYREEGFDNLGAIPRKIETLENASDADDEISKYLFGMYSIFEIKS
;
A
#
# COMPACT_ATOMS: atom_id res chain seq x y z
N MET A 1 9.21 9.12 -4.44
CA MET A 1 9.12 9.11 -2.97
C MET A 1 10.52 8.99 -2.37
N THR A 2 10.85 9.72 -1.32
CA THR A 2 12.14 9.61 -0.60
C THR A 2 12.15 8.43 0.37
N GLU A 3 13.33 7.95 0.79
CA GLU A 3 13.43 6.85 1.77
C GLU A 3 12.77 7.20 3.13
N ASN A 4 12.83 8.47 3.55
CA ASN A 4 12.21 8.91 4.80
C ASN A 4 10.68 8.88 4.70
N GLU A 5 10.11 9.41 3.62
CA GLU A 5 8.65 9.36 3.36
C GLU A 5 8.17 7.91 3.27
N LEU A 6 8.93 7.05 2.58
CA LEU A 6 8.62 5.62 2.49
C LEU A 6 8.59 4.97 3.87
N SER A 7 9.60 5.22 4.69
CA SER A 7 9.67 4.68 6.05
C SER A 7 8.52 5.17 6.93
N GLU A 8 8.12 6.43 6.79
CA GLU A 8 6.99 7.00 7.52
C GLU A 8 5.67 6.32 7.12
N VAL A 9 5.40 6.18 5.83
CA VAL A 9 4.20 5.52 5.31
C VAL A 9 4.17 4.06 5.76
N ILE A 10 5.23 3.29 5.50
CA ILE A 10 5.31 1.86 5.87
C ILE A 10 5.09 1.65 7.37
N SER A 11 5.55 2.58 8.22
CA SER A 11 5.39 2.45 9.67
C SER A 11 3.94 2.31 10.13
N LYS A 12 2.98 2.76 9.32
CA LYS A 12 1.53 2.73 9.59
C LYS A 12 0.86 1.40 9.27
N TYR A 13 1.55 0.49 8.57
CA TYR A 13 0.98 -0.75 8.05
C TYR A 13 1.49 -1.97 8.80
N GLN A 14 0.71 -3.05 8.80
CA GLN A 14 1.09 -4.36 9.35
C GLN A 14 2.11 -5.08 8.44
N MET A 15 3.23 -4.39 8.20
CA MET A 15 4.32 -4.85 7.35
C MET A 15 5.34 -5.64 8.17
N PRO A 16 5.94 -6.71 7.62
CA PRO A 16 7.04 -7.41 8.28
C PRO A 16 8.19 -6.46 8.61
N GLU A 17 8.95 -6.78 9.66
CA GLU A 17 10.16 -6.03 9.98
C GLU A 17 11.16 -6.05 8.82
N GLY A 18 11.91 -4.96 8.68
CA GLY A 18 12.97 -4.86 7.68
C GLY A 18 13.09 -3.46 7.09
N ARG A 19 14.18 -3.26 6.34
CA ARG A 19 14.34 -2.09 5.49
C ARG A 19 13.60 -2.34 4.18
N TYR A 20 12.91 -1.32 3.68
CA TYR A 20 12.23 -1.34 2.40
C TYR A 20 12.90 -0.35 1.44
N LEU A 21 13.03 -0.74 0.18
CA LEU A 21 13.54 0.12 -0.88
C LEU A 21 12.55 0.11 -2.06
N VAL A 22 12.48 1.23 -2.76
CA VAL A 22 11.75 1.34 -4.04
C VAL A 22 12.56 0.62 -5.12
N GLU A 23 11.97 -0.35 -5.81
CA GLU A 23 12.55 -0.99 -6.99
C GLU A 23 12.02 -0.41 -8.30
N GLN A 24 10.77 0.05 -8.30
CA GLN A 24 10.10 0.60 -9.46
C GLN A 24 9.12 1.68 -9.01
N GLU A 25 8.92 2.67 -9.86
CA GLU A 25 7.86 3.67 -9.72
C GLU A 25 7.13 3.87 -11.04
N GLY A 26 5.89 4.34 -10.98
CA GLY A 26 5.07 4.65 -12.13
C GLY A 26 3.78 5.36 -11.75
N SER A 27 2.87 5.47 -12.71
CA SER A 27 1.56 6.07 -12.50
C SER A 27 0.48 5.36 -13.32
N PHE A 28 -0.74 5.36 -12.80
CA PHE A 28 -1.94 5.11 -13.57
C PHE A 28 -2.61 6.45 -13.87
N GLY A 29 -2.56 6.86 -15.14
CA GLY A 29 -2.99 8.20 -15.53
C GLY A 29 -2.18 9.34 -14.88
N GLU A 30 -2.84 10.48 -14.69
CA GLU A 30 -2.19 11.73 -14.25
C GLU A 30 -2.19 11.95 -12.72
N SER A 31 -2.92 11.14 -11.94
CA SER A 31 -3.16 11.41 -10.52
C SER A 31 -3.07 10.20 -9.60
N GLU A 32 -2.71 9.03 -10.12
CA GLU A 32 -2.46 7.84 -9.31
C GLU A 32 -1.02 7.42 -9.49
N PHE A 33 -0.26 7.37 -8.39
CA PHE A 33 1.15 7.01 -8.41
C PHE A 33 1.35 5.70 -7.68
N PHE A 34 2.28 4.89 -8.17
CA PHE A 34 2.64 3.65 -7.51
C PHE A 34 4.15 3.50 -7.36
N TRP A 35 4.52 2.74 -6.33
CA TRP A 35 5.87 2.29 -6.09
C TRP A 35 5.86 0.79 -5.80
N VAL A 36 6.68 0.02 -6.51
CA VAL A 36 6.98 -1.36 -6.11
C VAL A 36 8.09 -1.27 -5.08
N ILE A 37 7.78 -1.68 -3.85
CA ILE A 37 8.71 -1.63 -2.72
C ILE A 37 9.08 -3.07 -2.34
N LYS A 38 10.33 -3.25 -1.89
CA LYS A 38 10.84 -4.59 -1.55
C LYS A 38 11.43 -4.60 -0.15
N ASN A 39 10.98 -5.55 0.66
CA ASN A 39 11.62 -5.87 1.94
C ASN A 39 13.00 -6.49 1.65
N GLN A 40 14.05 -5.85 2.14
CA GLN A 40 15.43 -6.27 1.88
C GLN A 40 15.85 -7.55 2.64
N LEU A 41 15.11 -7.93 3.68
CA LEU A 41 15.34 -9.16 4.44
C LEU A 41 14.67 -10.37 3.78
N THR A 42 13.39 -10.23 3.41
CA THR A 42 12.59 -11.36 2.89
C THR A 42 12.55 -11.44 1.37
N ASN A 43 13.01 -10.39 0.68
CA ASN A 43 12.82 -10.17 -0.77
C ASN A 43 11.35 -10.05 -1.21
N GLN A 44 10.39 -10.06 -0.28
CA GLN A 44 8.97 -9.88 -0.59
C GLN A 44 8.71 -8.49 -1.17
N LYS A 45 7.92 -8.44 -2.24
CA LYS A 45 7.52 -7.21 -2.91
C LYS A 45 6.10 -6.81 -2.54
N TYR A 46 5.87 -5.51 -2.57
CA TYR A 46 4.59 -4.90 -2.27
C TYR A 46 4.35 -3.75 -3.25
N LEU A 47 3.09 -3.50 -3.55
CA LEU A 47 2.63 -2.36 -4.31
C LEU A 47 2.18 -1.28 -3.30
N LEU A 48 2.88 -0.16 -3.28
CA LEU A 48 2.50 1.04 -2.54
C LEU A 48 1.79 1.97 -3.51
N MET A 49 0.52 2.23 -3.24
CA MET A 49 -0.32 3.12 -4.03
C MET A 49 -0.43 4.48 -3.35
N ASN A 50 -0.54 5.53 -4.16
CA ASN A 50 -1.05 6.83 -3.78
C ASN A 50 -2.16 7.18 -4.77
N THR A 51 -3.42 7.03 -4.35
CA THR A 51 -4.58 7.36 -5.19
C THR A 51 -5.47 8.39 -4.50
N TYR A 52 -6.11 9.22 -5.32
CA TYR A 52 -7.03 10.25 -4.88
C TYR A 52 -8.42 9.69 -4.56
N SER A 53 -8.80 8.57 -5.17
CA SER A 53 -10.15 8.01 -5.09
C SER A 53 -10.10 6.55 -4.68
N HIS A 54 -10.71 6.23 -3.53
CA HIS A 54 -10.78 4.88 -3.00
C HIS A 54 -12.23 4.39 -3.09
N HIS A 55 -12.51 3.54 -4.07
CA HIS A 55 -13.85 2.99 -4.32
C HIS A 55 -14.16 1.72 -3.50
N GLY A 56 -13.13 1.16 -2.86
CA GLY A 56 -13.20 -0.10 -2.13
C GLY A 56 -11.99 -0.96 -2.47
N VAL A 57 -11.54 -1.77 -1.51
CA VAL A 57 -10.34 -2.62 -1.71
C VAL A 57 -10.52 -3.62 -2.85
N GLU A 58 -11.73 -4.17 -3.01
CA GLU A 58 -12.01 -5.15 -4.08
C GLU A 58 -11.88 -4.50 -5.46
N ASP A 59 -12.49 -3.33 -5.65
CA ASP A 59 -12.41 -2.55 -6.90
C ASP A 59 -10.98 -2.12 -7.21
N GLU A 60 -10.22 -1.66 -6.19
CA GLU A 60 -8.81 -1.29 -6.34
C GLU A 60 -7.96 -2.50 -6.77
N VAL A 61 -8.15 -3.66 -6.14
CA VAL A 61 -7.43 -4.89 -6.49
C VAL A 61 -7.76 -5.34 -7.90
N GLU A 62 -9.01 -5.23 -8.34
CA GLU A 62 -9.41 -5.56 -9.70
C GLU A 62 -8.75 -4.62 -10.72
N TYR A 63 -8.78 -3.31 -10.48
CA TYR A 63 -8.15 -2.32 -11.34
C TYR A 63 -6.62 -2.50 -11.44
N TYR A 64 -5.93 -2.66 -10.31
CA TYR A 64 -4.47 -2.88 -10.32
C TYR A 64 -4.08 -4.20 -11.00
N ARG A 65 -4.96 -5.20 -10.98
CA ARG A 65 -4.80 -6.44 -11.74
C ARG A 65 -4.83 -6.19 -13.24
N GLU A 66 -5.79 -5.41 -13.73
CA GLU A 66 -5.89 -5.03 -15.15
C GLU A 66 -4.65 -4.28 -15.64
N GLU A 67 -4.02 -3.50 -14.74
CA GLU A 67 -2.76 -2.79 -14.99
C GLU A 67 -1.50 -3.66 -14.85
N GLY A 68 -1.65 -4.96 -14.56
CA GLY A 68 -0.57 -5.95 -14.57
C GLY A 68 -0.01 -6.35 -13.20
N PHE A 69 -0.63 -5.95 -12.10
CA PHE A 69 -0.30 -6.40 -10.75
C PHE A 69 -1.25 -7.51 -10.28
N ASP A 70 -0.91 -8.76 -10.59
CA ASP A 70 -1.70 -9.92 -10.20
C ASP A 70 -1.53 -10.31 -8.71
N ASN A 71 -2.49 -11.08 -8.20
CA ASN A 71 -2.47 -11.73 -6.87
C ASN A 71 -2.23 -10.77 -5.68
N LEU A 72 -2.89 -9.62 -5.70
CA LEU A 72 -2.78 -8.62 -4.63
C LEU A 72 -3.54 -9.01 -3.35
N GLY A 73 -2.97 -8.69 -2.20
CA GLY A 73 -3.66 -8.71 -0.91
C GLY A 73 -3.43 -7.40 -0.15
N ALA A 74 -4.50 -6.67 0.17
CA ALA A 74 -4.39 -5.42 0.90
C ALA A 74 -3.80 -5.64 2.31
N ILE A 75 -2.84 -4.80 2.68
CA ILE A 75 -2.20 -4.81 4.00
C ILE A 75 -2.92 -3.81 4.90
N PRO A 76 -3.54 -4.25 6.01
CA PRO A 76 -4.20 -3.34 6.93
C PRO A 76 -3.20 -2.45 7.67
N ARG A 77 -3.70 -1.31 8.14
CA ARG A 77 -3.00 -0.43 9.06
C ARG A 77 -2.85 -1.08 10.43
N LYS A 78 -1.84 -0.62 11.16
CA LYS A 78 -1.64 -0.91 12.58
C LYS A 78 -2.67 -0.12 13.38
N ILE A 79 -3.40 -0.79 14.26
CA ILE A 79 -4.49 -0.20 15.05
C ILE A 79 -4.00 1.01 15.86
N GLU A 80 -2.80 0.92 16.44
CA GLU A 80 -2.17 1.99 17.22
C GLU A 80 -1.78 3.23 16.41
N THR A 81 -1.83 3.15 15.08
CA THR A 81 -1.50 4.26 14.18
C THR A 81 -2.73 4.91 13.56
N LEU A 82 -3.93 4.37 13.81
CA LEU A 82 -5.18 4.92 13.30
C LEU A 82 -5.52 6.22 14.02
N GLU A 83 -6.07 7.18 13.27
CA GLU A 83 -6.56 8.44 13.81
C GLU A 83 -7.84 8.22 14.65
N ASN A 84 -8.72 7.31 14.21
CA ASN A 84 -9.87 6.85 14.99
C ASN A 84 -9.84 5.32 15.10
N ALA A 85 -10.04 4.80 16.32
CA ALA A 85 -10.03 3.36 16.54
C ALA A 85 -11.13 2.61 15.76
N SER A 86 -12.26 3.26 15.48
CA SER A 86 -13.35 2.70 14.67
C SER A 86 -12.95 2.43 13.22
N ASP A 87 -11.90 3.09 12.73
CA ASP A 87 -11.43 2.93 11.34
C ASP A 87 -10.90 1.52 11.10
N ALA A 88 -10.57 0.77 12.15
CA ALA A 88 -10.17 -0.64 12.06
C ALA A 88 -11.27 -1.56 11.52
N ASP A 89 -12.55 -1.19 11.76
CA ASP A 89 -13.71 -1.97 11.33
C ASP A 89 -14.28 -1.47 9.99
N ASP A 90 -13.87 -0.28 9.54
CA ASP A 90 -14.29 0.30 8.27
C ASP A 90 -13.69 -0.45 7.07
N GLU A 91 -14.43 -0.57 5.98
CA GLU A 91 -14.02 -1.38 4.83
C GLU A 91 -12.85 -0.77 4.05
N ILE A 92 -12.68 0.55 4.10
CA ILE A 92 -11.67 1.30 3.35
C ILE A 92 -10.61 1.86 4.30
N SER A 93 -11.03 2.55 5.36
CA SER A 93 -10.17 3.32 6.25
C SER A 93 -9.13 2.45 6.97
N LYS A 94 -9.44 1.17 7.22
CA LYS A 94 -8.48 0.22 7.80
C LYS A 94 -7.26 -0.06 6.92
N TYR A 95 -7.31 0.30 5.64
CA TYR A 95 -6.21 0.13 4.67
C TYR A 95 -5.62 1.46 4.19
N LEU A 96 -6.15 2.59 4.65
CA LEU A 96 -5.85 3.90 4.09
C LEU A 96 -5.13 4.82 5.08
N PHE A 97 -3.96 5.32 4.71
CA PHE A 97 -3.25 6.39 5.42
C PHE A 97 -3.08 7.61 4.51
N GLY A 98 -3.91 8.64 4.72
CA GLY A 98 -3.99 9.76 3.78
C GLY A 98 -4.53 9.29 2.43
N MET A 99 -3.67 9.27 1.42
CA MET A 99 -3.95 8.73 0.07
C MET A 99 -3.21 7.41 -0.20
N TYR A 100 -2.45 6.92 0.79
CA TYR A 100 -1.62 5.74 0.62
C TYR A 100 -2.36 4.47 0.99
N SER A 101 -2.14 3.41 0.22
CA SER A 101 -2.53 2.03 0.55
C SER A 101 -1.41 1.06 0.13
N ILE A 102 -1.29 -0.09 0.79
CA ILE A 102 -0.25 -1.09 0.49
C ILE A 102 -0.90 -2.44 0.19
N PHE A 103 -0.42 -3.10 -0.86
CA PHE A 103 -0.82 -4.43 -1.25
C PHE A 103 0.39 -5.36 -1.34
N GLU A 104 0.29 -6.56 -0.78
CA GLU A 104 1.26 -7.62 -1.01
C GLU A 104 1.13 -8.15 -2.44
N ILE A 105 2.25 -8.25 -3.16
CA ILE A 105 2.32 -8.90 -4.47
C ILE A 105 2.66 -10.37 -4.24
N LYS A 106 1.66 -11.26 -4.30
CA LYS A 106 1.89 -12.69 -4.07
C LYS A 106 2.48 -13.34 -5.32
N SER A 107 3.55 -14.11 -5.11
CA SER A 107 4.20 -14.92 -6.15
C SER A 107 3.51 -16.25 -6.38
#